data_AF-A0AA90H4S5-F1
#
_entry.id   AF-A0AA90H4S5-F1
#
_cell.length_a   1.000
_cell.length_b   1.000
_cell.length_c   1.000
_cell.angle_alpha   90.00
_cell.angle_beta   90.00
_cell.angle_gamma   90.00
#
_symmetry.space_group_name_H-M   'P 1'
#
loop_
_entity.id
_entity.type
_entity.pdbx_description
1 polymer ?
#
loop_
_entity_poly.entity_id
_entity_poly.type
_entity_poly.pdbx_seq_one_letter_code
_entity_poly.pdbx_strand_id
1 'polypeptide(L)'
;MRSGWSSDDLTDTAAALRERLLAADREITVPAGLFERVTAAPAAAGGPGRRHRTAGWVVAAVVAVCVLAIGCRLLIRPPGSQAAVRPAPTLTVYNAEAPCRALRTMECALRLARDPHGRYAAAGNGAGEVWHGDRLGVTCVVTDGTLVLDESGITSRRWYLVATAAGVRGWLPGVRTRNTTPVPDCDAAQERSTLQVM
;
A
#
# COMPACT_ATOMS: atom_id res chain seq x y z
N MET A 1 -27.90 38.69 -7.78
CA MET A 1 -26.87 39.50 -7.10
C MET A 1 -25.67 38.60 -6.83
N ARG A 2 -24.62 38.68 -7.66
CA ARG A 2 -23.37 37.93 -7.45
C ARG A 2 -22.39 38.89 -6.77
N SER A 3 -22.02 38.59 -5.53
CA SER A 3 -20.96 39.27 -4.79
C SER A 3 -19.63 39.02 -5.51
N GLY A 4 -19.17 40.00 -6.28
CA GLY A 4 -17.80 40.03 -6.81
C GLY A 4 -16.86 40.35 -5.66
N TRP A 5 -15.97 39.42 -5.32
CA TRP A 5 -14.89 39.69 -4.38
C TRP A 5 -13.84 40.50 -5.15
N SER A 6 -13.53 41.71 -4.69
CA SER A 6 -12.47 42.53 -5.29
C SER A 6 -11.12 41.87 -5.04
N SER A 7 -10.18 41.98 -5.97
CA SER A 7 -8.80 41.47 -5.82
C SER A 7 -8.09 42.04 -4.57
N ASP A 8 -8.53 43.19 -4.10
CA ASP A 8 -8.02 43.84 -2.88
C ASP A 8 -8.36 43.01 -1.63
N ASP A 9 -9.58 42.45 -1.54
CA ASP A 9 -10.06 41.63 -0.41
C ASP A 9 -9.30 40.30 -0.30
N LEU A 10 -8.93 39.70 -1.45
CA LEU A 10 -8.08 38.51 -1.49
C LEU A 10 -6.64 38.81 -1.04
N THR A 11 -6.15 40.02 -1.31
CA THR A 11 -4.80 40.42 -0.91
C THR A 11 -4.73 40.71 0.59
N ASP A 12 -5.75 41.38 1.13
CA ASP A 12 -5.87 41.68 2.56
C ASP A 12 -6.05 40.41 3.40
N THR A 13 -6.88 39.47 2.96
CA THR A 13 -7.04 38.17 3.64
C THR A 13 -5.75 37.35 3.61
N ALA A 14 -5.01 37.37 2.50
CA ALA A 14 -3.71 36.69 2.40
C ALA A 14 -2.64 37.35 3.28
N ALA A 15 -2.65 38.68 3.44
CA ALA A 15 -1.75 39.39 4.35
C ALA A 15 -2.05 39.04 5.81
N ALA A 16 -3.32 39.08 6.21
CA ALA A 16 -3.75 38.71 7.55
C ALA A 16 -3.42 37.25 7.91
N LEU A 17 -3.57 36.32 6.96
CA LEU A 17 -3.19 34.92 7.18
C LEU A 17 -1.69 34.75 7.38
N ARG A 18 -0.87 35.43 6.57
CA ARG A 18 0.60 35.38 6.71
C ARG A 18 1.06 35.92 8.06
N GLU A 19 0.47 37.01 8.53
CA GLU A 19 0.79 37.58 9.83
C GLU A 19 0.46 36.61 10.97
N ARG A 20 -0.70 35.94 10.92
CA ARG A 20 -1.08 34.93 11.91
C ARG A 20 -0.15 33.71 11.90
N LEU A 21 0.30 33.27 10.72
CA LEU A 21 1.26 32.18 10.61
C LEU A 21 2.63 32.56 11.19
N LEU A 22 3.09 33.78 10.90
CA LEU A 22 4.36 34.29 11.46
C LEU A 22 4.29 34.47 12.98
N ALA A 23 3.14 34.87 13.52
CA ALA A 23 2.92 34.96 14.96
C ALA A 23 2.98 33.56 15.60
N ALA A 24 2.29 32.57 15.02
CA ALA A 24 2.31 31.20 15.51
C ALA A 24 3.70 30.55 15.44
N ASP A 25 4.48 30.80 14.39
CA ASP A 25 5.83 30.25 14.24
C ASP A 25 6.78 30.75 15.34
N ARG A 26 6.65 32.01 15.76
CA ARG A 26 7.44 32.57 16.88
C ARG A 26 7.14 31.94 18.23
N GLU A 27 5.96 31.35 18.40
CA GLU A 27 5.58 30.67 19.64
C GLU A 27 6.15 29.24 19.72
N ILE A 28 6.61 28.67 18.60
CA ILE A 28 7.17 27.32 18.56
C ILE A 28 8.59 27.33 19.12
N THR A 29 8.75 26.80 20.33
CA THR A 29 10.07 26.56 20.93
C THR A 29 10.49 25.11 20.69
N VAL A 30 11.66 24.91 20.08
CA VAL A 30 12.24 23.57 19.90
C VAL A 30 12.84 23.10 21.22
N PRO A 31 12.39 21.96 21.79
CA PRO A 31 12.95 21.46 23.03
C PRO A 31 14.40 21.03 22.85
N ALA A 32 15.22 21.25 23.89
CA ALA A 32 16.63 20.85 23.88
C ALA A 32 16.80 19.36 23.56
N GLY A 33 17.79 19.04 22.75
CA GLY A 33 18.11 17.67 22.31
C GLY A 33 17.04 16.99 21.46
N LEU A 34 16.09 17.74 20.86
CA LEU A 34 15.16 17.18 19.87
C LEU A 34 15.93 16.59 18.67
N PHE A 35 16.88 17.34 18.12
CA PHE A 35 17.63 16.92 16.94
C PHE A 35 18.54 15.70 17.23
N GLU A 36 19.10 15.59 18.43
CA GLU A 36 19.91 14.44 18.86
C GLU A 36 19.07 13.16 18.97
N ARG A 37 17.80 13.28 19.38
CA ARG A 37 16.86 12.15 19.41
C ARG A 37 16.42 11.70 18.02
N VAL A 38 16.27 12.65 17.07
CA VAL A 38 15.92 12.33 15.69
C VAL A 38 17.08 11.68 14.95
N THR A 39 18.32 12.06 15.25
CA THR A 39 19.52 11.50 14.60
C THR A 39 20.02 10.20 15.25
N ALA A 40 19.69 9.95 16.52
CA ALA A 40 19.96 8.68 17.17
C ALA A 40 19.00 7.58 16.68
N ALA A 41 19.41 6.84 15.63
CA ALA A 41 18.75 5.60 15.26
C ALA A 41 18.79 4.59 16.43
N PRO A 42 17.71 3.83 16.71
CA PRO A 42 17.76 2.80 17.74
C PRO A 42 18.74 1.70 17.31
N ALA A 43 19.81 1.52 18.08
CA ALA A 43 20.73 0.41 17.92
C ALA A 43 19.98 -0.91 18.12
N ALA A 44 19.93 -1.73 17.07
CA ALA A 44 19.39 -3.08 17.13
C ALA A 44 20.13 -3.88 18.22
N ALA A 45 19.40 -4.30 19.25
CA ALA A 45 19.92 -5.17 20.29
C ALA A 45 20.23 -6.56 19.70
N GLY A 46 21.52 -6.82 19.46
CA GLY A 46 22.04 -8.16 19.20
C GLY A 46 22.07 -8.97 20.49
N GLY A 47 21.23 -10.01 20.58
CA GLY A 47 21.27 -10.99 21.65
C GLY A 47 22.33 -12.07 21.39
N PRO A 48 23.14 -12.48 22.39
CA PRO A 48 24.11 -13.56 22.25
C PRO A 48 23.45 -14.94 22.35
N GLY A 49 24.03 -15.92 21.66
CA GLY A 49 23.46 -17.24 21.46
C GLY A 49 23.42 -18.14 22.70
N ARG A 50 22.70 -19.27 22.55
CA ARG A 50 22.83 -20.41 23.45
C ARG A 50 22.75 -21.71 22.66
N ARG A 51 23.91 -22.38 22.53
CA ARG A 51 24.02 -23.78 22.16
C ARG A 51 23.32 -24.63 23.22
N HIS A 52 22.46 -25.55 22.82
CA HIS A 52 22.11 -26.73 23.61
C HIS A 52 22.13 -27.96 22.71
N ARG A 53 23.09 -28.84 23.01
CA ARG A 53 23.23 -30.17 22.42
C ARG A 53 22.23 -31.12 23.10
N THR A 54 21.59 -31.95 22.28
CA THR A 54 21.20 -33.35 22.51
C THR A 54 20.68 -33.80 23.89
N ALA A 55 19.37 -34.04 23.97
CA ALA A 55 18.70 -35.11 24.74
C ALA A 55 17.19 -34.97 24.45
N GLY A 56 16.38 -35.97 24.16
CA GLY A 56 16.55 -37.40 24.02
C GLY A 56 15.17 -37.96 23.63
N TRP A 57 15.09 -38.68 22.52
CA TRP A 57 14.50 -40.03 22.43
C TRP A 57 13.16 -40.39 23.10
N VAL A 58 12.25 -39.46 23.39
CA VAL A 58 10.94 -39.81 24.00
C VAL A 58 9.70 -39.36 23.20
N VAL A 59 9.84 -38.52 22.17
CA VAL A 59 8.66 -38.00 21.42
C VAL A 59 8.19 -38.91 20.28
N ALA A 60 8.93 -39.97 19.95
CA ALA A 60 8.66 -40.82 18.77
C ALA A 60 7.34 -41.60 18.82
N ALA A 61 6.73 -41.81 20.00
CA ALA A 61 5.51 -42.61 20.13
C ALA A 61 4.21 -41.82 19.89
N VAL A 62 4.18 -40.50 20.09
CA VAL A 62 2.95 -39.68 19.96
C VAL A 62 2.70 -39.26 18.50
N VAL A 63 3.77 -39.11 17.70
CA VAL A 63 3.68 -38.70 16.29
C VAL A 63 2.98 -39.76 15.43
N ALA A 64 3.19 -41.05 15.70
CA ALA A 64 2.63 -42.13 14.90
C ALA A 64 1.09 -42.20 14.95
N VAL A 65 0.48 -41.88 16.09
CA VAL A 65 -0.99 -41.90 16.25
C VAL A 65 -1.65 -40.68 15.58
N CYS A 66 -1.02 -39.51 15.64
CA CYS A 66 -1.53 -38.30 14.95
C CYS A 66 -1.43 -38.41 13.42
N VAL A 67 -0.40 -39.07 12.88
CA VAL A 67 -0.23 -39.25 11.43
C VAL A 67 -1.33 -40.14 10.83
N LEU A 68 -1.76 -41.19 11.52
CA LEU A 68 -2.85 -42.07 11.07
C LEU A 68 -4.22 -41.39 11.09
N ALA A 69 -4.50 -40.58 12.11
CA ALA A 69 -5.76 -39.82 12.20
C ALA A 69 -5.87 -38.70 11.15
N ILE A 70 -4.75 -38.08 10.76
CA ILE A 70 -4.70 -37.08 9.68
C ILE A 70 -4.81 -37.76 8.30
N GLY A 71 -4.17 -38.92 8.13
CA GLY A 71 -4.20 -39.69 6.88
C GLY A 71 -5.61 -40.12 6.46
N CYS A 72 -6.42 -40.63 7.39
CA CYS A 72 -7.81 -41.01 7.09
C CYS A 72 -8.70 -39.82 6.73
N ARG A 73 -8.43 -38.62 7.27
CA ARG A 73 -9.24 -37.42 6.98
C ARG A 73 -8.93 -36.81 5.60
N LEU A 74 -7.75 -37.08 5.04
CA LEU A 74 -7.38 -36.66 3.68
C LEU A 74 -7.95 -37.57 2.59
N LEU A 75 -8.26 -38.83 2.90
CA LEU A 75 -8.82 -39.79 1.95
C LEU A 75 -10.35 -39.68 1.77
N ILE A 76 -11.04 -38.97 2.66
CA ILE A 76 -12.51 -38.76 2.61
C ILE A 76 -12.86 -37.42 1.93
N ARG A 77 -11.87 -36.66 1.43
CA ARG A 77 -12.16 -35.43 0.69
C ARG A 77 -12.65 -35.81 -0.72
N PRO A 78 -13.90 -35.49 -1.10
CA PRO A 78 -14.37 -35.73 -2.46
C PRO A 78 -13.45 -35.00 -3.44
N PRO A 79 -13.23 -35.54 -4.66
CA PRO A 79 -12.41 -34.90 -5.69
C PRO A 79 -13.13 -33.67 -6.25
N GLY A 80 -13.19 -32.61 -5.45
CA GLY A 80 -13.49 -31.26 -5.91
C GLY A 80 -12.22 -30.71 -6.53
N SER A 81 -12.20 -30.66 -7.85
CA SER A 81 -11.21 -30.04 -8.74
C SER A 81 -10.18 -29.17 -8.02
N GLN A 82 -9.00 -29.74 -7.74
CA GLN A 82 -7.79 -28.93 -7.62
C GLN A 82 -7.50 -28.37 -9.00
N ALA A 83 -8.20 -27.30 -9.38
CA ALA A 83 -7.68 -26.39 -10.39
C ALA A 83 -6.29 -25.99 -9.88
N ALA A 84 -5.25 -26.30 -10.65
CA ALA A 84 -3.91 -25.83 -10.35
C ALA A 84 -4.00 -24.33 -10.11
N VAL A 85 -3.81 -23.89 -8.87
CA VAL A 85 -3.78 -22.47 -8.52
C VAL A 85 -2.51 -21.93 -9.14
N ARG A 86 -2.60 -21.51 -10.39
CA ARG A 86 -1.54 -20.75 -11.03
C ARG A 86 -1.28 -19.55 -10.11
N PRO A 87 -0.03 -19.34 -9.65
CA PRO A 87 0.25 -18.22 -8.76
C PRO A 87 -0.22 -16.94 -9.46
N ALA A 88 -1.07 -16.18 -8.77
CA ALA A 88 -1.57 -14.92 -9.29
C ALA A 88 -0.36 -14.04 -9.65
N PRO A 89 -0.39 -13.34 -10.80
CA PRO A 89 0.69 -12.42 -11.15
C PRO A 89 0.91 -11.43 -10.00
N THR A 90 2.16 -11.05 -9.78
CA THR A 90 2.53 -10.06 -8.77
C THR A 90 3.11 -8.83 -9.42
N LEU A 91 2.97 -7.72 -8.73
CA LEU A 91 3.39 -6.42 -9.19
C LEU A 91 4.15 -5.71 -8.08
N THR A 92 5.27 -5.08 -8.44
CA THR A 92 6.04 -4.28 -7.50
C THR A 92 5.64 -2.82 -7.63
N VAL A 93 5.35 -2.19 -6.49
CA VAL A 93 5.05 -0.76 -6.39
C VAL A 93 6.30 0.06 -6.65
N TYR A 94 6.17 1.08 -7.48
CA TYR A 94 7.25 1.97 -7.87
C TYR A 94 6.89 3.42 -7.53
N ASN A 95 7.73 4.08 -6.72
CA ASN A 95 7.64 5.51 -6.48
C ASN A 95 8.68 6.23 -7.36
N ALA A 96 8.22 7.20 -8.15
CA ALA A 96 9.06 7.99 -9.04
C ALA A 96 10.05 8.86 -8.25
N GLU A 97 9.65 9.36 -7.08
CA GLU A 97 10.47 10.18 -6.20
C GLU A 97 11.56 9.35 -5.54
N ALA A 98 12.82 9.59 -5.92
CA ALA A 98 13.96 8.84 -5.41
C ALA A 98 14.09 8.86 -3.87
N PRO A 99 13.88 9.99 -3.16
CA PRO A 99 13.93 10.02 -1.70
C PRO A 99 12.93 9.07 -1.04
N CYS A 100 11.74 8.92 -1.64
CA CYS A 100 10.68 8.08 -1.10
C CYS A 100 10.85 6.58 -1.37
N ARG A 101 11.87 6.17 -2.12
CA ARG A 101 12.13 4.74 -2.37
C ARG A 101 12.68 4.01 -1.15
N ALA A 102 13.41 4.71 -0.29
CA ALA A 102 13.98 4.14 0.94
C ALA A 102 13.08 4.36 2.18
N LEU A 103 12.06 5.20 2.07
CA LEU A 103 11.26 5.65 3.20
C LEU A 103 9.88 5.00 3.21
N ARG A 104 9.42 4.63 4.41
CA ARG A 104 8.07 4.10 4.66
C ARG A 104 7.26 5.03 5.57
N THR A 105 7.25 6.32 5.22
CA THR A 105 6.47 7.34 5.93
C THR A 105 5.17 7.65 5.18
N MET A 106 4.25 8.37 5.81
CA MET A 106 2.96 8.71 5.20
C MET A 106 3.11 9.62 3.98
N GLU A 107 4.11 10.50 3.97
CA GLU A 107 4.42 11.40 2.87
C GLU A 107 4.90 10.63 1.63
N CYS A 108 5.53 9.47 1.84
CA CYS A 108 6.04 8.60 0.79
C CYS A 108 5.10 7.44 0.43
N ALA A 109 3.92 7.39 1.07
CA ALA A 109 2.89 6.42 0.76
C ALA A 109 2.22 6.74 -0.58
N LEU A 110 1.98 5.71 -1.38
CA LEU A 110 1.21 5.77 -2.60
C LEU A 110 -0.20 5.24 -2.32
N ARG A 111 -1.19 5.98 -2.80
CA ARG A 111 -2.60 5.64 -2.60
C ARG A 111 -3.03 4.50 -3.53
N LEU A 112 -3.80 3.56 -3.00
CA LEU A 112 -4.67 2.70 -3.77
C LEU A 112 -6.03 3.39 -3.93
N ALA A 113 -6.55 3.43 -5.15
CA ALA A 113 -7.86 4.04 -5.41
C ALA A 113 -9.01 3.04 -5.24
N ARG A 114 -10.22 3.54 -4.95
CA ARG A 114 -11.45 2.72 -4.97
C ARG A 114 -12.01 2.56 -6.37
N ASP A 115 -11.98 3.63 -7.14
CA ASP A 115 -12.52 3.73 -8.49
C ASP A 115 -11.41 4.21 -9.46
N PRO A 116 -11.07 3.41 -10.49
CA PRO A 116 -10.05 3.76 -11.48
C PRO A 116 -10.51 4.86 -12.45
N HIS A 117 -11.82 5.13 -12.54
CA HIS A 117 -12.36 6.23 -13.34
C HIS A 117 -12.57 7.50 -12.50
N GLY A 118 -12.55 7.40 -11.18
CA GLY A 118 -12.56 8.54 -10.27
C GLY A 118 -11.26 9.35 -10.29
N ARG A 119 -11.31 10.59 -9.81
CA ARG A 119 -10.10 11.42 -9.64
C ARG A 119 -9.20 10.77 -8.58
N TYR A 120 -7.95 10.47 -8.94
CA TYR A 120 -6.98 9.78 -8.06
C TYR A 120 -6.76 10.47 -6.70
N ALA A 121 -6.62 11.81 -6.72
CA ALA A 121 -6.36 12.60 -5.52
C ALA A 121 -7.61 12.93 -4.68
N ALA A 122 -8.81 12.51 -5.10
CA ALA A 122 -10.04 12.81 -4.37
C ALA A 122 -10.07 12.12 -3.00
N ALA A 123 -10.48 12.85 -1.96
CA ALA A 123 -10.51 12.35 -0.58
C ALA A 123 -11.34 11.06 -0.42
N GLY A 124 -12.47 10.96 -1.14
CA GLY A 124 -13.34 9.78 -1.11
C GLY A 124 -12.86 8.60 -1.95
N ASN A 125 -11.83 8.77 -2.78
CA ASN A 125 -11.36 7.72 -3.69
C ASN A 125 -10.18 6.91 -3.10
N GLY A 126 -9.85 7.05 -1.81
CA GLY A 126 -8.79 6.27 -1.17
C GLY A 126 -9.28 4.91 -0.64
N ALA A 127 -8.65 3.82 -1.08
CA ALA A 127 -8.87 2.45 -0.60
C ALA A 127 -7.81 1.99 0.41
N GLY A 128 -6.60 2.55 0.33
CA GLY A 128 -5.49 2.22 1.22
C GLY A 128 -4.18 2.83 0.74
N GLU A 129 -3.09 2.41 1.36
CA GLU A 129 -1.74 2.92 1.12
C GLU A 129 -0.75 1.79 0.92
N VAL A 130 0.21 2.02 0.03
CA VAL A 130 1.31 1.11 -0.29
C VAL A 130 2.60 1.91 -0.48
N TRP A 131 3.74 1.28 -0.29
CA TRP A 131 5.04 1.93 -0.39
C TRP A 131 5.87 1.35 -1.53
N HIS A 132 6.93 2.05 -1.90
CA HIS A 132 7.89 1.54 -2.86
C HIS A 132 8.40 0.14 -2.47
N GLY A 133 8.51 -0.74 -3.47
CA GLY A 133 8.99 -2.11 -3.27
C GLY A 133 7.93 -3.08 -2.74
N ASP A 134 6.75 -2.59 -2.32
CA ASP A 134 5.66 -3.47 -1.92
C ASP A 134 5.26 -4.39 -3.09
N ARG A 135 5.12 -5.68 -2.77
CA ARG A 135 4.67 -6.70 -3.71
C ARG A 135 3.17 -6.93 -3.53
N LEU A 136 2.42 -6.65 -4.59
CA LEU A 136 0.97 -6.77 -4.60
C LEU A 136 0.56 -7.93 -5.51
N GLY A 137 -0.46 -8.68 -5.12
CA GLY A 137 -1.14 -9.59 -6.04
C GLY A 137 -1.97 -8.77 -7.02
N VAL A 138 -1.86 -9.03 -8.32
CA VAL A 138 -2.65 -8.36 -9.34
C VAL A 138 -3.69 -9.32 -9.92
N THR A 139 -4.92 -8.84 -10.04
CA THR A 139 -6.05 -9.61 -10.56
C THR A 139 -6.24 -9.35 -12.05
N CYS A 140 -6.38 -8.08 -12.42
CA CYS A 140 -6.66 -7.66 -13.79
C CYS A 140 -6.24 -6.18 -14.00
N VAL A 141 -6.35 -5.70 -15.25
CA VAL A 141 -6.06 -4.32 -15.63
C VAL A 141 -7.23 -3.68 -16.38
N VAL A 142 -7.47 -2.41 -16.13
CA VAL A 142 -8.35 -1.53 -16.91
C VAL A 142 -7.47 -0.55 -17.69
N THR A 143 -7.79 -0.26 -18.95
CA THR A 143 -6.92 0.54 -19.84
C THR A 143 -7.47 1.93 -20.19
N ASP A 144 -8.71 2.20 -19.80
CA ASP A 144 -9.47 3.43 -20.04
C ASP A 144 -9.81 4.18 -18.74
N GLY A 145 -9.04 3.93 -17.67
CA GLY A 145 -9.18 4.68 -16.42
C GLY A 145 -8.75 6.14 -16.55
N THR A 146 -8.96 6.89 -15.48
CA THR A 146 -8.57 8.30 -15.41
C THR A 146 -7.06 8.44 -15.63
N LEU A 147 -6.66 9.40 -16.47
CA LEU A 147 -5.25 9.68 -16.76
C LEU A 147 -4.55 10.17 -15.50
N VAL A 148 -3.45 9.50 -15.12
CA VAL A 148 -2.59 9.92 -14.01
C VAL A 148 -1.21 10.30 -14.55
N LEU A 149 -0.69 11.43 -14.08
CA LEU A 149 0.67 11.92 -14.29
C LEU A 149 1.47 11.69 -13.01
N ASP A 150 2.68 11.14 -13.11
CA ASP A 150 3.61 11.06 -11.98
C ASP A 150 4.58 12.25 -11.91
N GLU A 151 5.38 12.28 -10.85
CA GLU A 151 6.35 13.34 -10.55
C GLU A 151 7.51 13.39 -11.55
N SER A 152 7.68 12.34 -12.37
CA SER A 152 8.67 12.29 -13.45
C SER A 152 8.11 12.64 -14.83
N GLY A 153 6.84 13.03 -14.91
CA GLY A 153 6.18 13.40 -16.16
C GLY A 153 5.62 12.23 -16.96
N ILE A 154 5.62 11.01 -16.41
CA ILE A 154 5.06 9.84 -17.08
C ILE A 154 3.55 9.81 -16.86
N THR A 155 2.79 9.53 -17.94
CA THR A 155 1.33 9.40 -17.87
C THR A 155 0.86 7.99 -18.16
N SER A 156 -0.24 7.58 -17.53
CA SER A 156 -0.93 6.33 -17.88
C SER A 156 -2.43 6.39 -17.61
N ARG A 157 -3.20 5.70 -18.46
CA ARG A 157 -4.63 5.36 -18.22
C ARG A 157 -4.81 3.92 -17.74
N ARG A 158 -3.71 3.17 -17.58
CA ARG A 158 -3.78 1.79 -17.09
C ARG A 158 -3.95 1.80 -15.58
N TRP A 159 -4.85 0.96 -15.07
CA TRP A 159 -5.09 0.79 -13.64
C TRP A 159 -5.15 -0.69 -13.31
N TYR A 160 -4.39 -1.13 -12.32
CA TYR A 160 -4.30 -2.52 -11.92
C TYR A 160 -5.13 -2.77 -10.67
N LEU A 161 -6.05 -3.73 -10.72
CA LEU A 161 -6.76 -4.19 -9.53
C LEU A 161 -5.83 -5.06 -8.71
N VAL A 162 -5.44 -4.56 -7.54
CA VAL A 162 -4.41 -5.17 -6.70
C VAL A 162 -4.93 -5.51 -5.30
N ALA A 163 -4.25 -6.45 -4.65
CA ALA A 163 -4.45 -6.80 -3.26
C ALA A 163 -3.10 -6.87 -2.52
N THR A 164 -3.04 -6.27 -1.33
CA THR A 164 -1.91 -6.41 -0.42
C THR A 164 -1.97 -7.76 0.31
N ALA A 165 -0.86 -8.19 0.92
CA ALA A 165 -0.84 -9.38 1.78
C ALA A 165 -1.77 -9.24 3.00
N ALA A 166 -2.04 -8.00 3.45
CA ALA A 166 -2.97 -7.70 4.54
C ALA A 166 -4.45 -7.69 4.09
N GLY A 167 -4.74 -7.97 2.81
CA GLY A 167 -6.10 -8.06 2.29
C GLY A 167 -6.71 -6.73 1.84
N VAL A 168 -5.98 -5.60 1.95
CA VAL A 168 -6.41 -4.33 1.37
C VAL A 168 -6.43 -4.45 -0.14
N ARG A 169 -7.59 -4.18 -0.76
CA ARG A 169 -7.79 -4.20 -2.20
C ARG A 169 -8.03 -2.78 -2.73
N GLY A 170 -7.54 -2.49 -3.93
CA GLY A 170 -7.78 -1.23 -4.60
C GLY A 170 -7.09 -1.17 -5.95
N TRP A 171 -7.14 0.00 -6.59
CA TRP A 171 -6.61 0.24 -7.92
C TRP A 171 -5.30 1.00 -7.84
N LEU A 172 -4.25 0.44 -8.45
CA LEU A 172 -2.95 1.08 -8.56
C LEU A 172 -2.77 1.68 -9.97
N PRO A 173 -2.49 2.99 -10.10
CA PRO A 173 -2.19 3.59 -11.39
C PRO A 173 -0.96 2.96 -12.05
N GLY A 174 -0.97 2.83 -13.37
CA GLY A 174 0.10 2.22 -14.13
C GLY A 174 1.43 2.97 -14.08
N VAL A 175 1.41 4.26 -13.71
CA VAL A 175 2.61 5.04 -13.45
C VAL A 175 3.31 4.65 -12.14
N ARG A 176 2.59 4.00 -11.19
CA ARG A 176 3.11 3.57 -9.89
C ARG A 176 3.68 2.15 -9.92
N THR A 177 4.07 1.67 -11.11
CA THR A 177 4.64 0.35 -11.30
C THR A 177 5.56 0.32 -12.52
N ARG A 178 6.46 -0.67 -12.53
CA ARG A 178 7.27 -1.02 -13.71
C ARG A 178 6.98 -2.46 -14.13
N ASN A 179 5.71 -2.84 -14.08
CA ASN A 179 5.29 -4.18 -14.45
C ASN A 179 5.62 -4.47 -15.93
N THR A 180 6.40 -5.52 -16.16
CA THR A 180 6.73 -6.05 -17.48
C THR A 180 5.96 -7.34 -17.79
N THR A 181 5.19 -7.85 -16.82
CA THR A 181 4.42 -9.09 -16.96
C THR A 181 3.03 -8.80 -17.51
N PRO A 182 2.55 -9.55 -18.53
CA PRO A 182 1.18 -9.42 -19.00
C PRO A 182 0.16 -9.70 -17.88
N VAL A 183 -0.80 -8.79 -17.74
CA VAL A 183 -1.95 -8.90 -16.84
C VAL A 183 -3.20 -8.90 -17.71
N PRO A 184 -4.16 -9.83 -17.51
CA PRO A 184 -5.39 -9.87 -18.30
C PRO A 184 -6.26 -8.65 -18.03
N ASP A 185 -7.05 -8.24 -19.02
CA ASP A 185 -8.05 -7.19 -18.83
C ASP A 185 -9.14 -7.64 -17.85
N CYS A 186 -9.74 -6.69 -17.15
CA CYS A 186 -10.82 -6.99 -16.19
C CYS A 186 -12.09 -7.42 -16.92
N ASP A 187 -12.83 -8.35 -16.30
CA ASP A 187 -14.21 -8.60 -16.69
C ASP A 187 -15.17 -7.58 -16.02
N ALA A 188 -16.40 -7.51 -16.53
CA ALA A 188 -17.40 -6.56 -16.05
C ALA A 188 -17.77 -6.76 -14.56
N ALA A 189 -17.56 -7.95 -13.98
CA ALA A 189 -17.84 -8.19 -12.57
C ALA A 189 -16.73 -7.64 -11.67
N GLN A 190 -15.48 -7.82 -12.07
CA GLN A 190 -14.29 -7.32 -11.38
C GLN A 190 -14.25 -5.79 -11.35
N GLU A 191 -14.65 -5.13 -12.44
CA GLU A 191 -14.76 -3.68 -12.51
C GLU A 191 -15.77 -3.12 -11.49
N ARG A 192 -16.90 -3.82 -11.30
CA ARG A 192 -17.98 -3.39 -10.37
C ARG A 192 -17.72 -3.73 -8.91
N SER A 193 -16.92 -4.76 -8.62
CA SER A 193 -16.75 -5.30 -7.26
C SER A 193 -16.08 -4.32 -6.28
N THR A 194 -15.35 -3.32 -6.76
CA THR A 194 -14.77 -2.25 -5.92
C THR A 194 -15.71 -1.08 -5.63
N LEU A 195 -16.82 -0.96 -6.36
CA LEU A 195 -17.82 0.09 -6.13
C LEU A 195 -18.80 -0.25 -4.99
N GLN A 196 -18.86 -1.52 -4.56
CA GLN A 196 -19.94 -2.02 -3.70
C GLN A 196 -19.58 -2.14 -2.22
N VAL A 197 -18.36 -1.77 -1.81
CA VAL A 197 -17.99 -1.59 -0.40
C VAL A 197 -18.27 -0.13 -0.02
N MET A 198 -19.55 0.23 -0.01
CA MET A 198 -20.11 1.45 0.55
C MET A 198 -21.00 1.09 1.75
#